data_AF-A0A353YC08-F1
#
_entry.id   AF-A0A353YC08-F1
#
_cell.length_a   1.000
_cell.length_b   1.000
_cell.length_c   1.000
_cell.angle_alpha   90.00
_cell.angle_beta   90.00
_cell.angle_gamma   90.00
#
_symmetry.space_group_name_H-M   'P 1'
#
loop_
_entity.id
_entity.type
_entity.pdbx_description
1 polymer ?
#
loop_
_entity_poly.entity_id
_entity_poly.type
_entity_poly.pdbx_seq_one_letter_code
_entity_poly.pdbx_strand_id
1 'polypeptide(L)' 'MAGKKPNPVDTHVGSRVRLRRMLLGMSQERLGDSMGLTFQQVQKYEKGVNRIG' A
#
# COMPACT_ATOMS: atom_id res chain seq x y z
N MET A 1 -5.73 4.78 -23.15
CA MET A 1 -5.99 5.74 -22.04
C MET A 1 -4.69 6.00 -21.32
N ALA A 2 -4.19 7.24 -21.29
CA ALA A 2 -2.97 7.55 -20.56
C ALA A 2 -3.23 7.38 -19.06
N GLY A 3 -2.74 6.29 -18.46
CA GLY A 3 -2.88 6.02 -17.04
C GLY A 3 -2.31 7.19 -16.23
N LYS A 4 -3.12 7.73 -15.33
CA LYS A 4 -2.72 8.83 -14.43
C LYS A 4 -1.44 8.41 -13.71
N LYS A 5 -0.34 9.16 -13.90
CA LYS A 5 0.92 8.85 -13.22
C LYS A 5 0.68 8.81 -11.71
N PRO A 6 1.18 7.78 -11.00
CA PRO A 6 1.07 7.70 -9.55
C PRO A 6 1.61 8.99 -8.91
N ASN A 7 0.93 9.49 -7.89
CA ASN A 7 1.42 10.65 -7.15
C ASN A 7 2.76 10.27 -6.49
N PRO A 8 3.82 11.09 -6.62
CA PRO A 8 5.09 10.82 -5.95
C PRO A 8 4.95 10.60 -4.44
N VAL A 9 4.02 11.30 -3.80
CA VAL A 9 3.72 11.13 -2.36
C VAL A 9 3.14 9.75 -2.08
N ASP A 10 2.13 9.32 -2.85
CA ASP A 10 1.48 8.03 -2.62
C ASP A 10 2.46 6.87 -2.88
N THR A 11 3.36 7.03 -3.87
CA THR A 11 4.45 6.08 -4.13
C THR A 11 5.44 6.01 -2.96
N HIS A 12 5.85 7.17 -2.44
CA HIS A 12 6.77 7.24 -1.31
C HIS A 12 6.16 6.61 -0.05
N VAL A 13 4.93 7.00 0.30
CA VAL A 13 4.22 6.48 1.47
C VAL A 13 3.98 4.97 1.31
N GLY A 14 3.51 4.52 0.14
CA GLY A 14 3.30 3.11 -0.16
C GLY A 14 4.57 2.25 0.02
N SER A 15 5.71 2.77 -0.44
CA SER A 15 7.01 2.11 -0.26
C SER A 15 7.38 1.99 1.23
N ARG A 16 7.11 3.01 2.05
CA ARG A 16 7.36 2.98 3.50
C ARG A 16 6.45 1.98 4.22
N VAL A 17 5.17 1.91 3.86
CA VAL A 17 4.23 0.91 4.37
C VAL A 17 4.72 -0.50 4.07
N ARG A 18 5.10 -0.76 2.81
CA ARG A 18 5.67 -2.04 2.38
C ARG A 18 6.91 -2.41 3.18
N LEU A 19 7.86 -1.48 3.32
CA LEU A 19 9.09 -1.71 4.07
C LEU A 19 8.78 -2.09 5.52
N ARG A 20 7.91 -1.33 6.19
CA ARG A 20 7.53 -1.61 7.58
C ARG A 20 6.86 -2.96 7.73
N ARG A 21 5.92 -3.29 6.83
CA ARG A 21 5.23 -4.59 6.83
C ARG A 21 6.23 -5.75 6.71
N MET A 22 7.19 -5.63 5.79
CA MET A 22 8.24 -6.65 5.59
C MET A 22 9.16 -6.79 6.80
N LEU A 23 9.57 -5.67 7.42
CA LEU A 23 10.38 -5.69 8.65
C LEU A 23 9.65 -6.35 9.83
N LEU A 24 8.32 -6.29 9.86
CA LEU A 24 7.49 -6.96 10.85
C LEU A 24 7.13 -8.41 10.46
N GLY A 25 7.62 -8.93 9.33
CA GLY A 25 7.31 -10.27 8.85
C GLY A 25 5.81 -10.47 8.55
N MET A 26 5.09 -9.41 8.17
CA MET A 26 3.66 -9.46 7.94
C MET A 26 3.32 -9.65 6.45
N SER A 27 2.29 -10.43 6.13
CA SER A 27 1.70 -10.49 4.80
C SER A 27 0.77 -9.29 4.54
N GLN A 28 0.44 -9.02 3.27
CA GLN A 28 -0.50 -7.95 2.92
C GLN A 28 -1.91 -8.23 3.47
N GLU A 29 -2.32 -9.50 3.51
CA GLU A 29 -3.57 -9.94 4.15
C GLU A 29 -3.55 -9.62 5.63
N ARG A 30 -2.50 -10.04 6.36
CA ARG A 30 -2.39 -9.78 7.81
C ARG A 30 -2.41 -8.29 8.15
N LEU A 31 -1.74 -7.46 7.34
CA LEU A 31 -1.80 -6.00 7.49
C LEU A 31 -3.22 -5.48 7.22
N GLY A 32 -3.86 -5.98 6.16
CA GLY A 32 -5.24 -5.64 5.82
C GLY A 32 -6.20 -5.95 6.96
N ASP A 33 -6.17 -7.17 7.47
CA ASP A 33 -7.02 -7.63 8.57
C ASP A 33 -6.85 -6.76 9.82
N SER A 34 -5.61 -6.37 10.15
CA SER A 34 -5.32 -5.50 11.30
C SER A 34 -5.88 -4.08 11.16
N MET A 35 -6.17 -3.64 9.92
CA MET A 35 -6.65 -2.30 9.60
C MET A 35 -8.10 -2.31 9.08
N GLY A 36 -8.77 -3.47 9.03
CA GLY A 36 -10.10 -3.59 8.42
C GLY A 36 -10.11 -3.34 6.90
N LEU A 37 -9.00 -3.62 6.22
CA LEU A 37 -8.80 -3.42 4.78
C LEU A 37 -8.64 -4.76 4.07
N THR A 38 -9.03 -4.81 2.80
CA THR A 38 -8.76 -5.97 1.96
C THR A 38 -7.27 -6.03 1.57
N PHE A 39 -6.76 -7.24 1.30
CA PHE A 39 -5.38 -7.41 0.79
C PHE A 39 -5.15 -6.57 -0.49
N GLN A 40 -6.16 -6.45 -1.35
CA GLN A 40 -6.09 -5.71 -2.61
C GLN A 40 -5.94 -4.21 -2.38
N GLN A 41 -6.60 -3.66 -1.35
CA GLN A 41 -6.42 -2.25 -0.97
C GLN A 41 -5.01 -2.00 -0.46
N VAL A 42 -4.51 -2.86 0.44
CA VAL A 42 -3.12 -2.79 0.92
C VAL A 42 -2.13 -2.87 -0.24
N GLN A 43 -2.36 -3.77 -1.20
CA GLN A 43 -1.52 -3.88 -2.38
C GLN A 43 -1.53 -2.60 -3.24
N LYS A 44 -2.69 -1.96 -3.42
CA LYS A 44 -2.80 -0.69 -4.16
C LYS A 44 -2.11 0.46 -3.44
N TYR A 45 -2.18 0.50 -2.11
CA TYR A 45 -1.46 1.47 -1.29
C TYR A 45 0.06 1.27 -1.39
N GLU A 46 0.55 0.04 -1.24
CA GLU A 46 1.98 -0.25 -1.35
C GLU A 46 2.55 0.06 -2.74
N LYS A 47 1.73 -0.03 -3.79
CA LYS A 47 2.10 0.34 -5.16
C LYS A 47 1.93 1.85 -5.45
N GLY A 48 1.38 2.64 -4.50
CA GLY A 48 1.08 4.05 -4.71
C GLY A 48 -0.01 4.33 -5.75
N VAL A 49 -0.81 3.32 -6.10
CA VAL A 49 -1.89 3.44 -7.10
C VAL A 49 -3.11 4.13 -6.50
N ASN A 50 -3.36 3.89 -5.20
CA ASN A 50 -4.39 4.58 -4.43
C ASN A 50 -3.73 5.40 -3.32
N ARG A 51 -4.32 6.55 -3.02
CA ARG A 51 -3.98 7.35 -1.86
C ARG A 51 -4.49 6.68 -0.59
N ILE A 52 -3.64 6.64 0.44
CA ILE A 52 -4.02 6.32 1.81
C ILE A 52 -4.72 7.54 2.40
N GLY A 53 -5.88 7.34 3.03
CA GLY A 53 -6.72 8.38 3.59
C GLY A 53 -7.36 7.94 4.89
#